data_AF-A0A836BE08-F1
#
_entry.id   AF-A0A836BE08-F1
#
_cell.length_a   1.000
_cell.length_b   1.000
_cell.length_c   1.000
_cell.angle_alpha   90.00
_cell.angle_beta   90.00
_cell.angle_gamma   90.00
#
_symmetry.space_group_name_H-M   'P 1'
#
loop_
_entity.id
_entity.type
_entity.pdbx_description
1 polymer ?
#
loop_
_entity_poly.entity_id
_entity_poly.type
_entity_poly.pdbx_seq_one_letter_code
_entity_poly.pdbx_strand_id
1 'polypeptide(L)' 'MTESDIKRISDLQKDPRYQEGNWKKQLEVFKKIKRKAELEAFSKYGLTNITDKYLPEKLELAKSL' A
#
# COMPACT_ATOMS: atom_id res chain seq x y z
N MET A 1 12.65 -3.36 5.96
CA MET A 1 11.61 -3.16 6.99
C MET A 1 12.31 -3.22 8.33
N THR A 2 12.18 -2.18 9.14
CA THR A 2 12.82 -2.07 10.45
C THR A 2 11.86 -2.48 11.57
N GLU A 3 12.36 -2.68 12.78
CA GLU A 3 11.51 -2.91 13.95
C GLU A 3 10.55 -1.74 14.21
N SER A 4 10.98 -0.51 13.91
CA SER A 4 10.12 0.67 13.98
C SER A 4 8.93 0.60 13.02
N ASP A 5 9.09 0.04 11.81
CA ASP A 5 7.98 -0.18 10.88
C ASP A 5 6.97 -1.19 11.45
N ILE A 6 7.45 -2.28 12.06
CA ILE A 6 6.61 -3.32 12.66
C ILE A 6 5.80 -2.76 13.84
N LYS A 7 6.46 -1.95 14.69
CA LYS A 7 5.79 -1.26 15.79
C LYS A 7 4.71 -0.32 15.26
N ARG A 8 5.03 0.48 14.25
CA ARG A 8 4.08 1.41 13.62
C ARG A 8 2.83 0.71 13.07
N ILE A 9 3.00 -0.44 12.41
CA ILE A 9 1.87 -1.24 11.91
C ILE A 9 1.01 -1.73 13.07
N SER A 10 1.64 -2.22 14.14
CA SER A 10 0.94 -2.72 15.33
C SER A 10 0.15 -1.61 16.03
N ASP A 11 0.67 -0.38 16.02
CA ASP A 11 -0.04 0.80 16.54
C ASP A 11 -1.22 1.19 15.63
N LEU A 12 -1.02 1.18 14.30
CA LEU A 12 -2.11 1.44 13.33
C LEU A 12 -3.22 0.38 13.42
N GLN A 13 -2.85 -0.88 13.68
CA GLN A 13 -3.80 -1.98 13.89
C GLN A 13 -4.63 -1.84 15.17
N LYS A 14 -4.29 -0.92 16.08
CA LYS A 14 -5.08 -0.62 17.29
C LYS A 14 -5.89 0.67 17.16
N ASP A 15 -5.58 1.47 16.16
CA ASP A 15 -6.26 2.74 15.92
C ASP A 15 -7.66 2.48 15.33
N PRO A 16 -8.74 3.03 15.94
CA PRO A 16 -10.12 2.85 15.47
C PRO A 16 -10.33 3.14 13.98
N ARG A 17 -9.56 4.08 13.41
CA ARG A 17 -9.69 4.49 12.00
C ARG A 17 -9.30 3.40 11.01
N TYR A 18 -8.50 2.42 11.43
CA TYR A 18 -7.97 1.36 10.59
C TYR A 18 -8.53 -0.02 10.96
N GLN A 19 -9.54 -0.09 11.85
CA GLN A 19 -10.14 -1.35 12.31
C GLN A 19 -11.04 -2.02 11.27
N GLU A 20 -11.46 -1.29 10.24
CA GLU A 20 -12.51 -1.75 9.32
C GLU A 20 -12.13 -1.55 7.85
N GLY A 21 -12.84 -2.29 6.99
CA GLY A 21 -12.73 -2.20 5.54
C GLY A 21 -11.35 -2.55 4.99
N ASN A 22 -10.97 -1.83 3.93
CA ASN A 22 -9.74 -2.09 3.19
C ASN A 22 -8.48 -1.84 4.03
N TRP A 23 -8.50 -0.90 4.98
CA TRP A 23 -7.35 -0.54 5.78
C TRP A 23 -6.84 -1.69 6.66
N LYS A 24 -7.74 -2.37 7.37
CA LYS A 24 -7.39 -3.57 8.16
C LYS A 24 -6.78 -4.65 7.27
N LYS A 25 -7.41 -4.94 6.12
CA LYS A 25 -6.94 -5.95 5.17
C LYS A 25 -5.55 -5.62 4.63
N GLN A 26 -5.30 -4.38 4.24
CA GLN A 26 -4.00 -3.97 3.71
C GLN A 26 -2.90 -3.98 4.78
N LEU A 27 -3.21 -3.60 6.02
CA LEU A 27 -2.25 -3.68 7.13
C LEU A 27 -1.84 -5.13 7.43
N GLU A 28 -2.78 -6.08 7.41
CA GLU A 28 -2.48 -7.52 7.56
C GLU A 28 -1.62 -8.05 6.41
N VAL A 29 -1.93 -7.67 5.16
CA VAL A 29 -1.12 -8.04 3.99
C VAL A 29 0.29 -7.49 4.12
N PHE A 30 0.44 -6.23 4.53
CA PHE A 30 1.74 -5.60 4.73
C PHE A 30 2.56 -6.34 5.82
N LYS A 31 1.91 -6.68 6.94
CA LYS A 31 2.52 -7.44 8.04
C LYS A 31 2.96 -8.84 7.62
N LYS A 32 2.24 -9.47 6.68
CA LYS A 32 2.60 -10.78 6.09
C LYS A 32 3.77 -10.68 5.12
N ILE A 33 3.75 -9.69 4.22
CA ILE A 33 4.78 -9.52 3.17
C ILE A 33 6.11 -9.05 3.76
N LYS A 34 6.07 -8.19 4.79
CA LYS A 34 7.26 -7.69 5.50
C LYS A 34 8.27 -6.93 4.60
N ARG A 35 7.80 -6.35 3.50
CA ARG A 35 8.62 -5.58 2.54
C ARG A 35 8.01 -4.22 2.26
N LYS A 36 8.88 -3.24 2.03
CA LYS A 36 8.53 -1.87 1.65
C LYS A 36 8.89 -1.66 0.19
N ALA A 37 8.10 -0.84 -0.49
CA ALA A 37 8.41 -0.34 -1.82
C ALA A 37 8.28 1.18 -1.80
N GLU A 38 9.16 1.86 -2.51
CA GLU A 38 9.16 3.30 -2.65
C GLU A 38 8.46 3.70 -3.95
N LEU A 39 7.90 4.90 -4.00
CA LEU A 39 7.26 5.40 -5.22
C LEU A 39 8.26 5.51 -6.37
N GLU A 40 9.51 5.84 -6.08
CA GLU A 40 10.59 5.90 -7.06
C GLU A 40 10.87 4.54 -7.71
N ALA A 41 10.49 3.41 -7.08
CA ALA A 41 10.67 2.08 -7.67
C ALA A 41 9.85 1.88 -8.96
N PHE A 42 8.82 2.71 -9.20
CA PHE A 42 8.09 2.69 -10.47
C PHE A 42 8.96 3.17 -11.65
N SER A 43 9.98 4.00 -11.40
CA SER A 43 10.91 4.47 -12.45
C SER A 43 11.66 3.34 -13.15
N LYS A 44 11.79 2.18 -12.49
CA LYS A 44 12.34 0.94 -13.08
C LYS A 44 11.61 0.53 -14.38
N TYR A 45 10.32 0.86 -14.49
CA TYR A 45 9.48 0.51 -15.63
C TYR A 45 9.34 1.67 -16.64
N GLY A 46 10.08 2.76 -16.44
CA GLY A 46 10.02 3.99 -17.23
C GLY A 46 9.45 5.16 -16.43
N LEU A 47 9.92 6.37 -16.73
CA LEU A 47 9.54 7.60 -16.00
C LEU A 47 8.04 7.90 -16.10
N THR A 48 7.39 7.54 -17.21
CA THR A 48 5.95 7.75 -17.43
C THR A 48 5.08 6.54 -17.08
N ASN A 49 5.67 5.44 -16.56
CA ASN A 49 4.92 4.21 -16.29
C ASN A 49 3.78 4.41 -15.27
N ILE A 50 3.95 5.35 -14.33
CA ILE A 50 2.91 5.70 -13.36
C ILE A 50 1.69 6.30 -14.06
N THR A 51 1.90 7.28 -14.94
CA THR A 51 0.83 8.02 -15.63
C THR A 51 0.18 7.20 -16.72
N ASP A 52 0.97 6.39 -17.43
CA ASP A 52 0.51 5.75 -18.67
C ASP A 52 -0.15 4.39 -18.40
N LYS A 53 0.25 3.70 -17.33
CA LYS A 53 -0.22 2.33 -17.03
C LYS A 53 -0.84 2.21 -15.65
N TYR A 54 -0.06 2.51 -14.60
CA TYR A 54 -0.47 2.18 -13.23
C TYR A 54 -1.70 2.96 -12.77
N LEU A 55 -1.73 4.28 -12.94
CA LEU A 55 -2.85 5.11 -12.49
C LEU A 55 -4.14 4.85 -13.26
N PRO A 56 -4.16 4.82 -14.61
CA PRO A 56 -5.37 4.52 -15.37
C PRO A 56 -6.02 3.19 -14.95
N GLU A 57 -5.24 2.10 -14.88
CA GLU A 57 -5.74 0.78 -14.48
C GLU A 57 -6.31 0.78 -13.06
N LYS A 58 -5.64 1.46 -12.11
CA LYS A 58 -6.10 1.54 -10.72
C LYS A 58 -7.37 2.36 -10.56
N LEU A 59 -7.52 3.44 -11.31
CA LEU A 59 -8.72 4.28 -11.27
C LEU A 59 -9.93 3.56 -11.85
N GLU A 60 -9.77 2.80 -12.93
CA GLU A 60 -10.86 1.97 -13.47
C GLU A 60 -11.31 0.91 -12.47
N LEU A 61 -10.37 0.22 -11.81
CA LEU A 61 -10.70 -0.73 -10.74
C LEU A 61 -11.46 -0.05 -9.59
N ALA A 62 -11.05 1.16 -9.21
CA ALA A 62 -11.71 1.91 -8.14
C ALA A 62 -13.14 2.34 -8.50
N LYS A 63 -13.45 2.58 -9.78
CA LYS A 63 -14.83 2.85 -10.24
C LYS A 63 -15.74 1.62 -10.13
N SER A 64 -15.17 0.42 -10.15
CA SER A 64 -15.91 -0.85 -10.09
C SER A 64 -16.11 -1.41 -8.67
N LEU A 65 -15.60 -0.71 -7.65
CA LEU A 65 -15.73 -1.05 -6.22
C LEU A 65 -16.85 -0.24 -5.57
#